data_AF-A0A662PMF4-F1
#
_entry.id   AF-A0A662PMF4-F1
#
_cell.length_a   1.000
_cell.length_b   1.000
_cell.length_c   1.000
_cell.angle_alpha   90.00
_cell.angle_beta   90.00
_cell.angle_gamma   90.00
#
_symmetry.space_group_name_H-M   'P 1'
#
loop_
_entity.id
_entity.type
_entity.pdbx_description
1 polymer ?
#
loop_
_entity_poly.entity_id
_entity_poly.type
_entity_poly.pdbx_seq_one_letter_code
_entity_poly.pdbx_strand_id
1 'polypeptide(L)'
;MYVRIAATKFILEWITESLASIYGIKEVIYSGETKYQKVDIVRTHDFGLVLLLDGLLQSAEIDEYVVDAYKPEKVNVTEVKRGLVRTEELQEVR
;
A
#
# COMPACT_ATOMS: atom_id res chain seq x y z
N MET A 1 -21.60 -17.84 -14.02
CA MET A 1 -20.82 -17.77 -12.76
C MET A 1 -20.62 -16.30 -12.46
N TYR A 2 -21.17 -15.81 -11.34
CA TYR A 2 -20.98 -14.41 -10.93
C TYR A 2 -20.06 -14.38 -9.73
N VAL A 3 -19.00 -13.58 -9.80
CA VAL A 3 -18.14 -13.32 -8.64
C VAL A 3 -18.84 -12.25 -7.81
N ARG A 4 -19.07 -12.54 -6.52
CA ARG A 4 -19.55 -11.51 -5.60
C ARG A 4 -18.38 -10.63 -5.23
N ILE A 5 -18.44 -9.38 -5.67
CA ILE A 5 -17.46 -8.38 -5.32
C ILE A 5 -17.75 -7.92 -3.88
N ALA A 6 -16.85 -8.22 -2.96
CA ALA A 6 -17.01 -7.89 -1.54
C ALA A 6 -16.59 -6.46 -1.19
N ALA A 7 -15.72 -5.86 -2.01
CA ALA A 7 -15.19 -4.52 -1.77
C ALA A 7 -15.98 -3.44 -2.52
N THR A 8 -16.08 -2.26 -1.92
CA THR A 8 -16.66 -1.06 -2.55
C THR A 8 -15.59 -0.03 -2.94
N LYS A 9 -14.36 -0.23 -2.48
CA LYS A 9 -13.18 0.56 -2.84
C LYS A 9 -12.09 -0.36 -3.38
N PHE A 10 -11.37 0.15 -4.38
CA PHE A 10 -10.32 -0.59 -5.06
C PHE A 10 -9.09 0.28 -5.23
N ILE A 11 -7.93 -0.37 -5.21
CA ILE A 11 -6.70 0.21 -5.74
C ILE A 11 -6.40 -0.45 -7.07
N LEU A 12 -5.97 0.36 -8.02
CA LEU A 12 -5.44 -0.06 -9.31
C LEU A 12 -3.93 0.23 -9.31
N GLU A 13 -3.12 -0.81 -9.51
CA GLU A 13 -1.68 -0.72 -9.67
C GLU A 13 -1.32 -0.99 -11.13
N TRP A 14 -0.69 -0.03 -11.80
CA TRP A 14 -0.15 -0.21 -13.14
C TRP A 14 1.22 -0.89 -13.07
N ILE A 15 1.33 -2.06 -13.69
CA ILE A 15 2.59 -2.82 -13.78
C ILE A 15 3.30 -2.48 -15.08
N THR A 16 2.55 -2.35 -16.18
CA THR A 16 3.03 -1.84 -17.47
C THR A 16 1.94 -0.96 -18.10
N GLU A 17 2.20 -0.38 -19.27
CA GLU A 17 1.21 0.42 -20.02
C GLU A 17 -0.08 -0.34 -20.38
N SER A 18 -0.03 -1.68 -20.37
CA SER A 18 -1.15 -2.54 -20.76
C SER A 18 -1.53 -3.60 -19.71
N LEU A 19 -0.86 -3.61 -18.55
CA LEU A 19 -1.10 -4.55 -17.46
C LEU A 19 -1.31 -3.80 -16.15
N ALA A 20 -2.41 -4.11 -15.46
CA ALA A 20 -2.69 -3.62 -14.12
C ALA A 20 -3.23 -4.72 -13.21
N SER A 21 -2.94 -4.58 -11.92
CA SER A 21 -3.54 -5.34 -10.84
C SER A 21 -4.59 -4.51 -10.12
N ILE A 22 -5.68 -5.15 -9.68
CA ILE A 22 -6.75 -4.50 -8.91
C ILE A 22 -6.92 -5.22 -7.57
N TYR A 23 -6.91 -4.46 -6.48
CA TYR A 23 -7.04 -4.97 -5.12
C TYR A 23 -8.29 -4.42 -4.46
N GLY A 24 -9.13 -5.31 -3.92
CA GLY A 24 -10.28 -4.92 -3.11
C GLY A 24 -9.84 -4.46 -1.72
N ILE A 25 -10.28 -3.27 -1.32
CA ILE A 25 -9.94 -2.66 -0.03
C ILE A 25 -11.06 -2.92 0.98
N LYS A 26 -10.68 -3.41 2.16
CA LYS A 26 -11.55 -3.46 3.35
C LYS A 26 -11.57 -2.10 4.07
N GLU A 27 -10.39 -1.53 4.27
CA GLU A 27 -10.20 -0.32 5.07
C GLU A 27 -8.96 0.47 4.62
N VAL A 28 -9.03 1.80 4.68
CA VAL A 28 -7.87 2.68 4.54
C VAL A 28 -7.41 3.05 5.94
N ILE A 29 -6.18 2.67 6.30
CA ILE A 29 -5.62 2.90 7.64
C ILE A 29 -4.86 4.22 7.67
N TYR A 30 -4.12 4.50 6.60
CA TYR A 30 -3.43 5.77 6.39
C TYR A 30 -3.40 6.09 4.90
N SER A 31 -3.54 7.38 4.57
CA SER A 31 -3.31 7.91 3.23
C SER A 31 -2.78 9.32 3.39
N GLY A 32 -1.63 9.59 2.80
CA GLY A 32 -0.98 10.88 2.90
C GLY A 32 0.17 11.00 1.91
N GLU A 33 0.87 12.12 1.98
CA GLU A 33 1.99 12.42 1.09
C GLU A 33 3.19 12.81 1.93
N THR A 34 4.35 12.32 1.53
CA THR A 34 5.64 12.78 2.03
C THR A 34 6.24 13.75 1.01
N LYS A 35 7.34 14.43 1.35
CA LYS A 35 8.10 15.23 0.37
C LYS A 35 8.67 14.42 -0.81
N TYR A 36 8.60 13.10 -0.77
CA TYR A 36 9.14 12.21 -1.80
C TYR A 36 8.06 11.57 -2.68
N GLN A 37 6.92 11.20 -2.08
CA GLN A 37 5.92 10.34 -2.72
C GLN A 37 4.64 10.24 -1.87
N LYS A 38 3.57 9.73 -2.49
CA LYS A 38 2.34 9.34 -1.81
C LYS A 38 2.53 8.02 -1.05
N VAL A 39 1.92 7.94 0.13
CA VAL A 39 1.96 6.77 1.01
C VAL A 39 0.55 6.36 1.38
N ASP A 40 0.19 5.12 1.04
CA ASP A 40 -1.09 4.51 1.41
C ASP A 40 -0.83 3.24 2.23
N ILE A 41 -1.45 3.14 3.41
CA ILE A 41 -1.49 1.91 4.19
C ILE A 41 -2.94 1.47 4.24
N VAL A 42 -3.23 0.31 3.66
CA VAL A 42 -4.60 -0.20 3.51
C VAL A 42 -4.70 -1.64 3.96
N ARG A 43 -5.88 -2.04 4.43
CA ARG A 43 -6.20 -3.45 4.64
C ARG A 43 -6.97 -3.94 3.43
N THR A 44 -6.44 -4.95 2.75
CA THR A 44 -7.06 -5.57 1.58
C THR A 44 -7.85 -6.82 1.96
N HIS A 45 -8.68 -7.32 1.05
CA HIS A 45 -9.39 -8.58 1.26
C HIS A 45 -8.44 -9.78 1.30
N ASP A 46 -7.47 -9.81 0.40
CA ASP A 46 -6.69 -11.01 0.07
C ASP A 46 -5.24 -10.96 0.57
N PHE A 47 -4.67 -9.77 0.82
CA PHE A 47 -3.25 -9.59 1.18
C PHE A 47 -3.02 -9.03 2.59
N GLY A 48 -4.10 -8.85 3.37
CA GLY A 48 -4.03 -8.27 4.71
C GLY A 48 -3.60 -6.80 4.66
N LEU A 49 -2.74 -6.38 5.60
CA LEU A 49 -2.16 -5.03 5.64
C LEU A 49 -1.14 -4.83 4.50
N VAL A 50 -1.36 -3.82 3.67
CA VAL A 50 -0.56 -3.49 2.50
C VAL A 50 -0.02 -2.06 2.59
N LEU A 51 1.25 -1.86 2.23
CA LEU A 51 1.82 -0.54 1.92
C LEU A 51 1.85 -0.35 0.42
N LEU A 52 1.40 0.81 -0.02
CA LEU A 52 1.64 1.31 -1.34
C LEU A 52 2.40 2.62 -1.30
N LEU A 53 3.32 2.76 -2.25
CA LEU A 53 4.04 3.99 -2.55
C LEU A 53 3.66 4.41 -3.96
N ASP A 54 3.14 5.62 -4.12
CA ASP A 54 2.61 6.13 -5.40
C ASP A 54 1.61 5.17 -6.09
N GLY A 55 0.85 4.41 -5.29
CA GLY A 55 -0.12 3.43 -5.78
C GLY A 55 0.48 2.08 -6.20
N LEU A 56 1.79 1.90 -6.07
CA LEU A 56 2.49 0.64 -6.32
C LEU A 56 2.61 -0.17 -5.03
N LEU A 57 2.22 -1.46 -5.08
CA LEU A 57 2.31 -2.35 -3.93
C LEU A 57 3.77 -2.60 -3.60
N GLN A 58 4.18 -2.18 -2.41
CA GLN A 58 5.51 -2.48 -1.92
C GLN A 58 5.47 -3.75 -1.08
N SER A 59 4.62 -3.81 -0.05
CA SER A 59 4.56 -4.98 0.84
C SER A 59 3.15 -5.34 1.24
N ALA A 60 2.97 -6.63 1.58
CA ALA A 60 1.75 -7.21 2.10
C ALA A 60 2.00 -7.94 3.42
N GLU A 61 0.95 -8.16 4.21
CA GLU A 61 0.99 -8.95 5.45
C GLU A 61 1.16 -10.44 5.16
N ILE A 62 0.52 -10.93 4.10
CA ILE A 62 0.47 -12.35 3.73
C ILE A 62 1.67 -12.79 2.87
N ASP A 63 2.45 -11.84 2.33
CA ASP A 63 3.65 -12.15 1.53
C ASP A 63 4.79 -11.19 1.93
N GLU A 64 5.81 -11.73 2.60
CA GLU A 64 7.01 -10.97 3.01
C GLU A 64 7.95 -10.68 1.84
N TYR A 65 7.71 -11.25 0.65
CA TYR A 65 8.49 -10.99 -0.56
C TYR A 65 7.96 -9.76 -1.31
N VAL A 66 8.33 -8.60 -0.75
CA VAL A 66 8.21 -7.26 -1.35
C VAL A 66 9.08 -7.16 -2.59
N VAL A 67 8.52 -6.68 -3.70
CA VAL A 67 9.23 -6.35 -4.94
C VAL A 67 10.28 -5.26 -4.64
N ASP A 68 11.57 -5.58 -4.84
CA ASP A 68 12.73 -4.73 -4.57
C ASP A 68 12.90 -3.58 -5.62
N ALA A 69 11.84 -3.23 -6.35
CA ALA A 69 11.94 -2.41 -7.56
C ALA A 69 11.84 -0.90 -7.34
N TYR A 70 11.62 -0.41 -6.11
CA TYR A 70 11.63 1.03 -5.86
C TYR A 70 12.14 1.36 -4.45
N LYS A 71 13.32 2.00 -4.37
CA LYS A 71 13.89 2.55 -3.13
C LYS A 71 13.88 4.08 -3.17
N PRO A 72 12.90 4.75 -2.57
CA PRO A 72 12.96 6.19 -2.32
C PRO A 72 13.12 6.42 -0.82
N GLU A 73 14.31 6.11 -0.32
CA GLU A 73 14.96 6.52 0.94
C GLU A 73 14.21 6.72 2.29
N LYS A 74 12.88 6.68 2.51
CA LYS A 74 12.33 6.96 3.87
C LYS A 74 11.09 6.22 4.38
N VAL A 75 10.54 5.20 3.72
CA VAL A 75 9.40 4.44 4.30
C VAL A 75 9.55 2.94 4.06
N ASN A 76 9.75 2.17 5.14
CA ASN A 76 9.84 0.71 5.12
C ASN A 76 8.67 0.07 5.89
N VAL A 77 7.97 -0.87 5.26
CA VAL A 77 6.80 -1.57 5.82
C VAL A 77 7.15 -2.42 7.02
N THR A 78 8.32 -3.04 7.01
CA THR A 78 8.79 -3.82 8.15
C THR A 78 8.94 -2.93 9.37
N GLU A 79 9.37 -1.69 9.18
CA GLU A 79 9.50 -0.71 10.26
C GLU A 79 8.13 -0.18 10.70
N VAL A 80 7.21 0.12 9.77
CA VAL A 80 5.83 0.48 10.10
C VAL A 80 5.11 -0.65 10.85
N LYS A 81 5.19 -1.90 10.37
CA LYS A 81 4.62 -3.10 11.01
C LYS A 81 5.21 -3.34 12.40
N ARG A 82 6.50 -3.09 12.59
CA ARG A 82 7.19 -3.18 13.89
C ARG A 82 6.94 -1.98 14.79
N GLY A 83 6.17 -0.97 14.35
CA GLY A 83 5.92 0.25 15.10
C GLY A 83 7.14 1.16 15.25
N LEU A 84 8.18 0.95 14.44
CA LEU A 84 9.42 1.74 14.41
C LEU A 84 9.24 3.06 13.65
N VAL A 85 8.27 3.15 12.74
CA VAL A 85 7.81 4.41 12.13
C VAL A 85 6.49 4.79 12.77
N ARG A 86 6.46 5.94 13.45
CA ARG A 86 5.22 6.43 14.07
C ARG A 86 4.34 7.07 13.01
N THR A 87 3.03 6.82 13.05
CA THR A 87 2.06 7.44 12.12
C THR A 87 2.12 8.98 12.18
N GLU A 88 2.51 9.53 13.32
CA GLU A 88 2.78 10.96 13.56
C GLU A 88 3.93 11.51 12.69
N GLU A 89 4.95 10.69 12.41
CA GLU A 89 6.11 11.05 11.58
C GLU A 89 5.79 11.00 10.08
N LEU A 90 4.66 10.37 9.71
CA LEU A 90 4.15 10.40 8.34
C LEU A 90 3.33 11.67 8.04
N GLN A 91 2.92 12.43 9.07
CA GLN A 91 2.09 13.63 8.95
C GLN A 91 2.86 14.95 8.76
N GLU A 92 4.20 14.94 8.65
CA GLU A 92 4.94 16.17 8.37
C GLU A 92 4.98 16.51 6.87
N VAL A 93 3.90 17.07 6.31
CA VAL A 93 3.98 18.24 5.40
C VAL A 93 2.67 19.03 5.54
N ARG A 94 2.83 20.33 5.83
CA ARG A 94 1.78 21.33 6.02
C ARG A 94 1.09 21.70 4.70
#